data_AF-A0A7S0LQZ2-F1
#
_entry.id   AF-A0A7S0LQZ2-F1
#
_cell.length_a   1.000
_cell.length_b   1.000
_cell.length_c   1.000
_cell.angle_alpha   90.00
_cell.angle_beta   90.00
_cell.angle_gamma   90.00
#
_symmetry.space_group_name_H-M   'P 1'
#
loop_
_entity.id
_entity.type
_entity.pdbx_description
1 polymer ?
#
loop_
_entity_poly.entity_id
_entity_poly.type
_entity_poly.pdbx_seq_one_letter_code
_entity_poly.pdbx_strand_id
1 'polypeptide(L)'
;PAHPPAKAKAKAKTKGAPKQPATSPPLGVDVLRLWVAMSDFRSDVAIGPTILSKCSEVHRKLRNACRFMLGNLHDFDPATNSLPLHSLRGGDVYMLHAIGEFTQAAQD
;
A
#
# COMPACT_ATOMS: atom_id res chain seq x y z
N PRO A 1 -70.85 13.82 -27.79
CA PRO A 1 -69.99 12.61 -27.82
C PRO A 1 -68.74 12.90 -27.01
N ALA A 2 -68.69 12.31 -25.80
CA ALA A 2 -67.58 12.45 -24.88
C ALA A 2 -66.32 11.77 -25.44
N HIS A 3 -65.21 12.50 -25.49
CA HIS A 3 -63.88 11.89 -25.38
C HIS A 3 -62.98 12.75 -24.48
N PRO A 4 -62.25 12.16 -23.52
CA PRO A 4 -61.55 12.88 -22.44
C PRO A 4 -60.12 13.29 -22.84
N PRO A 5 -59.45 14.17 -22.07
CA PRO A 5 -58.09 14.62 -22.36
C PRO A 5 -57.06 13.50 -22.10
N ALA A 6 -56.28 13.16 -23.13
CA ALA A 6 -55.16 12.24 -23.04
C ALA A 6 -54.04 12.87 -22.19
N LYS A 7 -53.82 12.33 -20.98
CA LYS A 7 -52.67 12.67 -20.15
C LYS A 7 -51.39 12.11 -20.79
N ALA A 8 -50.58 12.99 -21.40
CA ALA A 8 -49.20 12.68 -21.73
C ALA A 8 -48.37 12.56 -20.43
N LYS A 9 -48.14 11.33 -19.97
CA LYS A 9 -47.16 11.07 -18.91
C LYS A 9 -45.77 10.97 -19.54
N ALA A 10 -45.03 12.07 -19.54
CA ALA A 10 -43.58 12.02 -19.68
C ALA A 10 -43.00 11.35 -18.43
N LYS A 11 -42.46 10.13 -18.58
CA LYS A 11 -41.53 9.54 -17.60
C LYS A 11 -40.14 9.57 -18.23
N ALA A 12 -39.41 10.66 -17.98
CA ALA A 12 -37.96 10.67 -18.12
C ALA A 12 -37.40 9.70 -17.06
N LYS A 13 -37.09 8.48 -17.49
CA LYS A 13 -36.38 7.51 -16.65
C LYS A 13 -34.89 7.73 -16.89
N THR A 14 -34.30 8.64 -16.12
CA THR A 14 -32.84 8.77 -16.00
C THR A 14 -32.33 7.40 -15.54
N LYS A 15 -31.77 6.62 -16.46
CA LYS A 15 -31.07 5.38 -16.13
C LYS A 15 -29.87 5.81 -15.29
N GLY A 16 -29.98 5.64 -13.97
CA GLY A 16 -28.88 5.82 -13.05
C GLY A 16 -27.69 5.01 -13.57
N ALA A 17 -26.52 5.63 -13.56
CA ALA A 17 -25.26 4.98 -13.88
C ALA A 17 -25.18 3.64 -13.11
N PRO A 18 -24.64 2.57 -13.73
CA PRO A 18 -24.46 1.32 -13.03
C PRO A 18 -23.56 1.58 -11.82
N LYS A 19 -24.12 1.44 -10.61
CA LYS A 19 -23.32 1.41 -9.39
C LYS A 19 -22.37 0.22 -9.52
N GLN A 20 -21.09 0.51 -9.67
CA GLN A 20 -20.05 -0.52 -9.54
C GLN A 20 -20.28 -1.26 -8.22
N PRO A 21 -20.30 -2.60 -8.22
CA PRO A 21 -20.49 -3.35 -7.00
C PRO A 21 -19.33 -3.02 -6.06
N ALA A 22 -19.67 -2.46 -4.90
CA ALA A 22 -18.72 -2.20 -3.82
C ALA A 22 -18.29 -3.54 -3.21
N THR A 23 -17.36 -4.23 -3.88
CA THR A 23 -16.91 -5.57 -3.46
C THR A 23 -15.40 -5.73 -3.52
N SER A 24 -14.67 -4.73 -3.03
CA SER A 24 -13.32 -4.95 -2.50
C SER A 24 -13.21 -4.21 -1.17
N PRO A 25 -12.65 -4.84 -0.11
CA PRO A 25 -12.36 -4.12 1.10
C PRO A 25 -11.52 -2.90 0.74
N PRO A 26 -11.77 -1.72 1.37
CA PRO A 26 -11.05 -0.51 1.02
C PRO A 26 -9.55 -0.76 1.18
N LEU A 27 -8.82 -0.79 0.06
CA LEU A 27 -7.37 -0.79 0.05
C LEU A 27 -6.95 0.50 0.76
N GLY A 28 -6.27 0.36 1.90
CA GLY A 28 -5.89 1.52 2.73
C GLY A 28 -5.01 2.51 1.98
N VAL A 29 -5.00 3.77 2.42
CA VAL A 29 -4.25 4.88 1.78
C VAL A 29 -2.76 4.55 1.57
N ASP A 30 -2.15 3.78 2.47
CA ASP A 30 -0.74 3.41 2.36
C ASP A 30 -0.46 2.43 1.22
N VAL A 31 -1.43 1.61 0.82
CA VAL A 31 -1.31 0.75 -0.36
C VAL A 31 -1.25 1.59 -1.63
N LEU A 32 -2.02 2.68 -1.68
CA LEU A 32 -1.96 3.63 -2.80
C LEU A 32 -0.64 4.40 -2.82
N ARG A 33 -0.16 4.87 -1.66
CA ARG A 33 1.16 5.53 -1.54
C ARG A 33 2.28 4.61 -2.00
N LEU A 34 2.26 3.34 -1.59
CA LEU A 34 3.23 2.35 -2.02
C LEU A 34 3.16 2.11 -3.52
N TRP A 35 1.95 1.98 -4.09
CA TRP A 35 1.78 1.84 -5.55
C TRP A 35 2.37 3.02 -6.32
N VAL A 36 2.12 4.26 -5.88
CA VAL A 36 2.71 5.47 -6.49
C VAL A 36 4.23 5.43 -6.40
N ALA A 37 4.79 5.12 -5.22
CA ALA A 37 6.24 5.05 -5.03
C ALA A 37 6.92 3.99 -5.90
N MET A 38 6.22 2.90 -6.24
CA MET A 38 6.72 1.83 -7.11
C MET A 38 6.53 2.14 -8.61
N SER A 39 5.79 3.18 -8.96
CA SER A 39 5.42 3.48 -10.34
C SER A 39 6.37 4.50 -10.98
N ASP A 40 6.73 4.28 -12.24
CA ASP A 40 7.49 5.26 -13.01
C ASP A 40 6.56 6.36 -13.54
N PHE A 41 6.61 7.53 -12.88
CA PHE A 41 5.79 8.70 -13.19
C PHE A 41 6.10 9.35 -14.54
N ARG A 42 7.20 8.98 -15.22
CA ARG A 42 7.54 9.50 -16.55
C ARG A 42 6.74 8.85 -17.68
N SER A 43 6.06 7.76 -17.38
CA SER A 43 5.29 6.96 -18.34
C SER A 43 3.81 6.88 -17.93
N ASP A 44 2.95 6.47 -18.86
CA ASP A 44 1.54 6.24 -18.55
C ASP A 44 1.40 5.00 -17.64
N VAL A 45 0.81 5.19 -16.44
CA VAL A 45 0.79 4.17 -15.40
C VAL A 45 -0.61 3.56 -15.31
N ALA A 46 -0.70 2.25 -15.60
CA ALA A 46 -1.97 1.53 -15.47
C ALA A 46 -2.32 1.27 -14.00
N ILE A 47 -3.57 1.58 -13.61
CA ILE A 47 -4.13 1.24 -12.31
C ILE A 47 -5.31 0.30 -12.47
N GLY A 48 -5.32 -0.77 -11.65
CA GLY A 48 -6.39 -1.76 -11.67
C GLY A 48 -6.44 -2.61 -10.40
N PRO A 49 -7.55 -3.32 -10.16
CA PRO A 49 -7.77 -4.08 -8.93
C PRO A 49 -6.70 -5.16 -8.71
N THR A 50 -6.22 -5.80 -9.77
CA THR A 50 -5.13 -6.79 -9.69
C THR A 50 -3.81 -6.18 -9.23
N ILE A 51 -3.47 -4.98 -9.70
CA ILE A 51 -2.22 -4.28 -9.35
C ILE A 51 -2.29 -3.86 -7.88
N LEU A 52 -3.40 -3.27 -7.46
CA LEU A 52 -3.60 -2.84 -6.08
C LEU A 52 -3.65 -4.01 -5.10
N SER A 53 -4.19 -5.16 -5.49
CA SER A 53 -4.12 -6.39 -4.69
C SER A 53 -2.68 -6.84 -4.45
N LYS A 54 -1.83 -6.82 -5.49
CA LYS A 54 -0.40 -7.13 -5.36
C LYS A 54 0.30 -6.12 -4.44
N CYS A 55 0.03 -4.82 -4.59
CA CYS A 55 0.59 -3.80 -3.70
C CYS A 55 0.15 -4.02 -2.24
N SER A 56 -1.10 -4.43 -2.01
CA SER A 56 -1.60 -4.76 -0.66
C SER A 56 -0.84 -5.94 -0.03
N GLU A 57 -0.53 -6.97 -0.81
CA GLU A 57 0.28 -8.10 -0.35
C GLU A 57 1.70 -7.68 0.01
N VAL A 58 2.34 -6.85 -0.82
CA VAL A 58 3.67 -6.29 -0.54
C VAL A 58 3.65 -5.46 0.74
N HIS A 59 2.67 -4.56 0.89
CA HIS A 59 2.49 -3.76 2.08
C HIS A 59 2.30 -4.63 3.34
N ARG A 60 1.50 -5.71 3.24
CA ARG A 60 1.32 -6.66 4.35
C ARG A 60 2.61 -7.38 4.72
N LYS A 61 3.41 -7.80 3.73
CA LYS A 61 4.73 -8.42 3.97
C LYS A 61 5.68 -7.45 4.68
N LEU A 62 5.76 -6.21 4.20
CA LEU A 62 6.58 -5.16 4.82
C LEU A 62 6.16 -4.93 6.27
N ARG A 63 4.87 -4.70 6.53
CA ARG A 63 4.34 -4.52 7.88
C ARG A 63 4.66 -5.71 8.80
N ASN A 64 4.53 -6.93 8.29
CA ASN A 64 4.83 -8.14 9.06
C ASN A 64 6.31 -8.25 9.42
N ALA A 65 7.22 -7.91 8.50
CA ALA A 65 8.65 -7.87 8.77
C ALA A 65 8.98 -6.82 9.84
N CYS A 66 8.45 -5.60 9.73
CA CYS A 66 8.62 -4.56 10.74
C CYS A 66 8.09 -4.99 12.11
N ARG A 67 6.90 -5.62 12.14
CA ARG A 67 6.32 -6.14 13.39
C ARG A 67 7.19 -7.22 14.03
N PHE A 68 7.78 -8.11 13.23
CA PHE A 68 8.71 -9.13 13.72
C PHE A 68 9.97 -8.48 14.31
N MET A 69 10.59 -7.53 13.61
CA MET A 69 11.78 -6.82 14.11
C MET A 69 11.48 -6.07 15.41
N LEU A 70 10.37 -5.33 15.48
CA LEU A 70 9.95 -4.63 16.70
C LEU A 70 9.67 -5.59 17.87
N GLY A 71 9.10 -6.76 17.59
CA GLY A 71 8.86 -7.79 18.61
C GLY A 71 10.16 -8.36 19.20
N ASN A 72 11.23 -8.44 18.41
CA ASN A 72 12.54 -8.90 18.89
C ASN A 72 13.30 -7.82 19.67
N LEU A 73 12.85 -6.56 19.65
CA LEU A 73 13.51 -5.43 20.31
C LEU A 73 12.86 -5.05 21.65
N HIS A 74 11.88 -5.83 22.13
CA HIS A 74 11.02 -5.40 23.25
C HIS A 74 11.77 -5.18 24.58
N ASP A 75 12.91 -5.83 24.75
CA ASP A 75 13.75 -5.88 25.95
C ASP A 75 15.18 -5.35 25.68
N PHE A 76 15.41 -4.78 24.49
CA PHE A 76 16.71 -4.25 24.11
C PHE A 76 16.82 -2.77 24.48
N ASP A 77 17.79 -2.45 25.34
CA ASP A 77 18.18 -1.09 25.67
C ASP A 77 19.47 -0.69 24.94
N PRO A 78 19.42 0.28 24.00
CA PRO A 78 20.60 0.74 23.28
C PRO A 78 21.73 1.27 24.17
N ALA A 79 21.45 1.77 25.38
CA ALA A 79 22.48 2.30 26.27
C ALA A 79 23.32 1.22 26.95
N THR A 80 22.75 0.03 27.18
CA THR A 80 23.37 -1.04 27.97
C THR A 80 23.63 -2.32 27.18
N ASN A 81 22.89 -2.56 26.10
CA ASN A 81 22.96 -3.81 25.33
C ASN A 81 23.66 -3.64 23.97
N SER A 82 23.99 -2.41 23.56
CA SER A 82 24.74 -2.18 22.32
C SER A 82 26.15 -2.72 22.42
N LEU A 83 26.57 -3.43 21.36
CA LEU A 83 27.89 -4.02 21.24
C LEU A 83 28.79 -3.18 20.34
N PRO A 84 30.09 -3.02 20.68
CA PRO A 84 31.03 -2.38 19.77
C PRO A 84 31.22 -3.22 18.50
N LEU A 85 31.53 -2.54 17.38
CA LEU A 85 31.62 -3.16 16.04
C LEU A 85 32.49 -4.42 15.99
N HIS A 86 33.62 -4.43 16.71
CA HIS A 86 34.56 -5.57 16.74
C HIS A 86 34.03 -6.81 17.48
N SER A 87 32.96 -6.66 18.27
CA SER A 87 32.34 -7.74 19.05
C SER A 87 31.08 -8.31 18.39
N LEU A 88 30.65 -7.72 17.27
CA LEU A 88 29.56 -8.25 16.46
C LEU A 88 29.99 -9.53 15.73
N ARG A 89 29.03 -10.41 15.45
CA ARG A 89 29.30 -11.61 14.64
C ARG A 89 29.52 -11.20 13.19
N GLY A 90 30.25 -12.00 12.43
CA GLY A 90 30.52 -11.70 11.01
C GLY A 90 29.25 -11.46 10.18
N GLY A 91 28.16 -12.20 10.48
CA GLY A 91 26.86 -11.99 9.83
C GLY A 91 26.21 -10.65 10.21
N ASP A 92 26.37 -10.20 11.46
CA ASP A 92 25.83 -8.92 11.93
C ASP A 92 26.59 -7.75 11.30
N VAL A 93 27.92 -7.88 11.17
CA VAL A 93 28.77 -6.90 10.47
C VAL A 93 28.38 -6.80 8.99
N TYR A 94 28.13 -7.93 8.33
CA TYR A 94 27.65 -7.94 6.95
C TYR A 94 26.28 -7.25 6.82
N MET A 95 25.34 -7.54 7.71
CA MET A 95 24.02 -6.90 7.68
C MET A 95 24.11 -5.39 7.92
N LEU A 96 24.97 -4.96 8.85
CA LEU A 96 25.22 -3.53 9.10
C LEU A 96 25.80 -2.83 7.87
N HIS A 97 26.73 -3.47 7.17
CA HIS A 97 27.27 -2.96 5.91
C HIS A 97 26.20 -2.83 4.82
N ALA A 98 25.40 -3.88 4.62
CA ALA A 98 24.32 -3.88 3.62
C ALA A 98 23.28 -2.78 3.88
N ILE A 99 22.93 -2.53 5.16
CA ILE A 99 22.05 -1.41 5.53
C ILE A 99 22.73 -0.06 5.24
N GLY A 100 24.04 0.05 5.48
CA GLY A 100 24.80 1.24 5.13
C GLY A 100 24.75 1.55 3.64
N GLU A 101 25.05 0.57 2.79
CA GLU A 101 24.95 0.69 1.32
C GLU A 101 23.54 1.06 0.88
N PHE A 102 22.52 0.40 1.43
CA PHE A 102 21.12 0.71 1.13
C PHE A 102 20.74 2.15 1.52
N THR A 103 21.19 2.61 2.69
CA THR A 103 20.89 3.97 3.18
C THR A 103 21.55 5.02 2.29
N GLN A 104 22.79 4.77 1.86
CA GLN A 104 23.49 5.66 0.94
C GLN A 104 22.76 5.74 -0.40
N ALA A 105 22.39 4.60 -0.98
CA ALA A 105 21.65 4.54 -2.24
C ALA A 105 20.25 5.16 -2.17
N ALA A 106 19.64 5.24 -0.98
CA ALA A 106 18.33 5.87 -0.78
C ALA A 106 18.41 7.39 -0.55
N GLN A 107 19.58 7.91 -0.19
CA GLN A 107 19.82 9.35 -0.02
C GLN A 107 20.20 10.04 -1.34
N ASP A 108 20.80 9.29 -2.27
CA ASP A 108 21.12 9.72 -3.64
C ASP A 108 19.88 9.71 -4.56
#